data_AF-A0A3D3J2T0-F1
#
_entry.id   AF-A0A3D3J2T0-F1
#
_cell.length_a   1.000
_cell.length_b   1.000
_cell.length_c   1.000
_cell.angle_alpha   90.00
_cell.angle_beta   90.00
_cell.angle_gamma   90.00
#
_symmetry.space_group_name_H-M   'P 1'
#
loop_
_entity.id
_entity.type
_entity.pdbx_description
1 polymer ?
#
loop_
_entity_poly.entity_id
_entity_poly.type
_entity_poly.pdbx_seq_one_letter_code
_entity_poly.pdbx_strand_id
1 'polypeptide(L)'
;MNRIAIVVIAYNRGAALQRLLDSLNNAYYPEGFNVPLIISVDKSDSSDVANIANEYVWIHGDKSVRLQEKNLGLREHVLKCGDIALEYDGIIVLEDDLYVSPSFYMFTLAALNHSRNDKRICGVSLYNHRLNVHAREPFEAIDDGYDNYYMQLASSWGQAFLSDMWRGFREWYEENKDNDIGAVNVPVNISSWSDKSWLKYFIKYLIDKDGYFLYPRVSYTTNFGDEGTHASSCVNDLQVPLAGMRKFGQVDLHFSDLDGSGSVYDAYFENMHLTDRLPEIVRNEVTIDLYGCKQAEGYKRYVLSPAPLPYRILETFGRRMRPVDANVYYKTEGKDFFLYDTQKPGQAPDTDDTSKYLYNYRALKAKEMTAVLKYRLRDKIPFIKHN
;
A
#
# COMPACT_ATOMS: atom_id res chain seq x y z
N MET A 1 28.46 -7.03 -1.58
CA MET A 1 27.27 -6.21 -1.88
C MET A 1 26.18 -7.16 -2.32
N ASN A 2 24.95 -6.93 -1.88
CA ASN A 2 23.83 -7.82 -2.18
C ASN A 2 23.48 -7.72 -3.67
N ARG A 3 23.37 -8.85 -4.36
CA ARG A 3 22.89 -8.94 -5.73
C ARG A 3 21.37 -8.83 -5.71
N ILE A 4 20.85 -7.61 -5.77
CA ILE A 4 19.41 -7.33 -5.81
C ILE A 4 18.94 -7.26 -7.27
N ALA A 5 18.09 -8.21 -7.68
CA ALA A 5 17.57 -8.27 -9.04
C ALA A 5 16.23 -7.53 -9.21
N ILE A 6 15.96 -7.05 -10.41
CA ILE A 6 14.66 -6.47 -10.80
C ILE A 6 13.87 -7.56 -11.53
N VAL A 7 12.65 -7.83 -11.06
CA VAL A 7 11.71 -8.78 -11.63
C VAL A 7 10.49 -8.02 -12.13
N VAL A 8 10.31 -7.98 -13.45
CA VAL A 8 9.14 -7.39 -14.10
C VAL A 8 8.13 -8.49 -14.40
N ILE A 9 6.88 -8.29 -13.95
CA ILE A 9 5.74 -9.17 -14.20
C ILE A 9 4.89 -8.54 -15.30
N ALA A 10 4.76 -9.23 -16.43
CA ALA A 10 3.99 -8.75 -17.58
C ALA A 10 3.01 -9.82 -18.09
N TYR A 11 1.95 -9.38 -18.77
CA TYR A 11 0.97 -10.27 -19.39
C TYR A 11 0.71 -9.94 -20.87
N ASN A 12 -0.17 -8.98 -21.15
CA ASN A 12 -0.65 -8.70 -22.51
C ASN A 12 -0.70 -7.19 -22.84
N ARG A 13 0.03 -6.34 -22.10
CA ARG A 13 0.02 -4.88 -22.26
C ARG A 13 1.39 -4.37 -22.74
N GLY A 14 1.65 -4.45 -24.05
CA GLY A 14 2.95 -4.08 -24.63
C GLY A 14 3.38 -2.64 -24.34
N ALA A 15 2.47 -1.67 -24.52
CA ALA A 15 2.75 -0.26 -24.25
C ALA A 15 3.04 0.02 -22.76
N ALA A 16 2.38 -0.69 -21.84
CA ALA A 16 2.62 -0.57 -20.41
C ALA A 16 4.02 -1.11 -20.06
N LEU A 17 4.34 -2.32 -20.53
CA LEU A 17 5.66 -2.92 -20.35
C LEU A 17 6.77 -2.01 -20.89
N GLN A 18 6.63 -1.50 -22.12
CA GLN A 18 7.61 -0.60 -22.72
C GLN A 18 7.84 0.64 -21.85
N ARG A 19 6.75 1.27 -21.35
CA ARG A 19 6.83 2.44 -20.48
C ARG A 19 7.57 2.14 -19.17
N LEU A 20 7.31 0.99 -18.54
CA LEU A 20 8.03 0.57 -17.35
C LEU A 20 9.51 0.36 -17.65
N LEU A 21 9.83 -0.43 -18.69
CA LEU A 21 11.21 -0.74 -19.05
C LEU A 21 12.01 0.54 -19.37
N ASP A 22 11.41 1.50 -20.06
CA ASP A 22 12.04 2.80 -20.34
C ASP A 22 12.29 3.61 -19.08
N SER A 23 11.38 3.58 -18.10
CA SER A 23 11.63 4.21 -16.79
C SER A 23 12.76 3.51 -16.02
N LEU A 24 12.89 2.19 -16.13
CA LEU A 24 13.98 1.42 -15.53
C LEU A 24 15.34 1.78 -16.15
N ASN A 25 15.43 1.86 -17.49
CA ASN A 25 16.67 2.22 -18.16
C ASN A 25 17.13 3.65 -17.86
N ASN A 26 16.19 4.56 -17.57
CA ASN A 26 16.47 5.96 -17.20
C ASN A 26 16.79 6.17 -15.71
N ALA A 27 16.74 5.12 -14.89
CA ALA A 27 17.05 5.22 -13.47
C ALA A 27 18.56 5.21 -13.18
N TYR A 28 18.90 5.61 -11.96
CA TYR A 28 20.27 5.62 -11.47
C TYR A 28 20.61 4.31 -10.76
N TYR A 29 21.71 3.69 -11.21
CA TYR A 29 22.28 2.49 -10.63
C TYR A 29 23.70 2.77 -10.14
N PRO A 30 24.19 2.05 -9.12
CA PRO A 30 25.56 2.21 -8.64
C PRO A 30 26.58 1.88 -9.76
N GLU A 31 27.60 2.72 -9.92
CA GLU A 31 28.62 2.52 -10.96
C GLU A 31 29.37 1.19 -10.77
N GLY A 32 29.55 0.44 -11.85
CA GLY A 32 30.24 -0.86 -11.83
C GLY A 32 29.40 -2.02 -11.29
N PHE A 33 28.13 -1.83 -10.96
CA PHE A 33 27.25 -2.91 -10.54
C PHE A 33 26.54 -3.52 -11.75
N ASN A 34 26.53 -4.85 -11.81
CA ASN A 34 25.64 -5.60 -12.69
C ASN A 34 24.30 -5.75 -11.96
N VAL A 35 23.27 -5.09 -12.47
CA VAL A 35 21.89 -5.15 -11.97
C VAL A 35 21.10 -6.12 -12.84
N PRO A 36 20.76 -7.34 -12.34
CA PRO A 36 20.02 -8.30 -13.14
C PRO A 36 18.58 -7.84 -13.38
N LEU A 37 18.12 -7.93 -14.63
CA LEU A 37 16.74 -7.72 -15.02
C LEU A 37 16.12 -9.04 -15.50
N ILE A 38 15.05 -9.46 -14.85
CA ILE A 38 14.25 -10.62 -15.23
C ILE A 38 12.88 -10.13 -15.67
N ILE A 39 12.51 -10.36 -16.92
CA ILE A 39 11.18 -10.05 -17.44
C ILE A 39 10.41 -11.36 -17.54
N SER A 40 9.43 -11.58 -16.66
CA SER A 40 8.54 -12.74 -16.74
C SER A 40 7.22 -12.37 -17.40
N VAL A 41 6.90 -13.08 -18.48
CA VAL A 41 5.70 -12.83 -19.29
C VAL A 41 4.76 -14.03 -19.15
N ASP A 42 3.57 -13.81 -18.58
CA ASP A 42 2.53 -14.85 -18.54
C ASP A 42 1.98 -15.12 -19.94
N LYS A 43 1.55 -16.35 -20.17
CA LYS A 43 1.12 -16.77 -21.51
C LYS A 43 -0.17 -16.06 -21.91
N SER A 44 -0.12 -15.31 -23.00
CA SER A 44 -1.28 -14.76 -23.70
C SER A 44 -1.31 -15.23 -25.17
N ASP A 45 -2.40 -14.87 -25.87
CA ASP A 45 -2.54 -15.11 -27.32
C ASP A 45 -1.71 -14.13 -28.16
N SER A 46 -1.18 -13.06 -27.55
CA SER A 46 -0.34 -12.05 -28.21
C SER A 46 1.14 -12.34 -28.00
N SER A 47 1.93 -12.21 -29.07
CA SER A 47 3.40 -12.25 -29.01
C SER A 47 4.04 -10.88 -28.76
N ASP A 48 3.26 -9.80 -28.75
CA ASP A 48 3.76 -8.41 -28.65
C ASP A 48 4.63 -8.20 -27.41
N VAL A 49 4.10 -8.55 -26.23
CA VAL A 49 4.83 -8.42 -24.95
C VAL A 49 6.09 -9.28 -24.92
N ALA A 50 6.04 -10.48 -25.50
CA ALA A 50 7.20 -11.37 -25.58
C ALA A 50 8.29 -10.81 -26.52
N ASN A 51 7.90 -10.21 -27.65
CA ASN A 51 8.82 -9.57 -28.58
C ASN A 51 9.49 -8.36 -27.92
N ILE A 52 8.70 -7.47 -27.29
CA ILE A 52 9.20 -6.32 -26.53
C ILE A 52 10.21 -6.79 -25.47
N ALA A 53 9.87 -7.79 -24.65
CA ALA A 53 10.75 -8.31 -23.61
C ALA A 53 12.07 -8.86 -24.18
N ASN A 54 12.02 -9.61 -25.29
CA ASN A 54 13.20 -10.21 -25.93
C ASN A 54 14.10 -9.17 -26.61
N GLU A 55 13.52 -8.18 -27.29
CA GLU A 55 14.24 -7.16 -28.04
C GLU A 55 14.78 -6.03 -27.15
N TYR A 56 14.21 -5.83 -25.95
CA TYR A 56 14.58 -4.73 -25.07
C TYR A 56 16.07 -4.77 -24.69
N VAL A 57 16.79 -3.66 -24.86
CA VAL A 57 18.21 -3.57 -24.49
C VAL A 57 18.33 -3.07 -23.06
N TRP A 58 18.86 -3.93 -22.19
CA TRP A 58 19.19 -3.58 -20.81
C TRP A 58 20.67 -3.22 -20.70
N ILE A 59 20.98 -1.99 -20.31
CA ILE A 59 22.35 -1.45 -20.31
C ILE A 59 23.03 -1.49 -18.94
N HIS A 60 22.32 -1.92 -17.90
CA HIS A 60 22.80 -1.87 -16.51
C HIS A 60 23.17 -3.24 -15.92
N GLY A 61 23.12 -4.32 -16.70
CA GLY A 61 23.47 -5.66 -16.23
C GLY A 61 22.95 -6.79 -17.14
N ASP A 62 22.84 -7.99 -16.57
CA ASP A 62 22.31 -9.15 -17.28
C ASP A 62 20.80 -9.07 -17.45
N LYS A 63 20.29 -9.37 -18.66
CA LYS A 63 18.85 -9.50 -18.92
C LYS A 63 18.48 -10.97 -19.16
N SER A 64 17.38 -11.42 -18.54
CA SER A 64 16.75 -12.69 -18.88
C SER A 64 15.24 -12.52 -19.08
N VAL A 65 14.68 -13.30 -20.00
CA VAL A 65 13.24 -13.32 -20.29
C VAL A 65 12.70 -14.71 -19.96
N ARG A 66 11.66 -14.77 -19.11
CA ARG A 66 11.01 -16.01 -18.66
C ARG A 66 9.56 -16.03 -19.18
N LEU A 67 9.36 -16.66 -20.33
CA LEU A 67 8.03 -16.87 -20.92
C LEU A 67 7.34 -18.07 -20.26
N GLN A 68 6.09 -17.91 -19.83
CA GLN A 68 5.31 -19.04 -19.29
C GLN A 68 4.73 -19.89 -20.43
N GLU A 69 4.70 -21.21 -20.25
CA GLU A 69 4.16 -22.14 -21.24
C GLU A 69 2.62 -22.15 -21.28
N LYS A 70 2.00 -21.88 -20.13
CA LYS A 70 0.54 -21.78 -19.92
C LYS A 70 0.21 -20.49 -19.19
N ASN A 71 -1.04 -20.06 -19.27
CA ASN A 71 -1.53 -18.91 -18.51
C ASN A 71 -1.64 -19.31 -17.04
N LEU A 72 -0.79 -18.74 -16.19
CA LEU A 72 -0.77 -19.01 -14.75
C LEU A 72 -1.84 -18.20 -14.02
N GLY A 73 -2.16 -17.03 -14.55
CA GLY A 73 -2.98 -16.05 -13.87
C GLY A 73 -2.23 -15.34 -12.74
N LEU A 74 -2.82 -14.26 -12.24
CA LEU A 74 -2.14 -13.30 -11.37
C LEU A 74 -1.46 -13.93 -10.14
N ARG A 75 -2.19 -14.74 -9.36
CA ARG A 75 -1.67 -15.30 -8.10
C ARG A 75 -0.47 -16.22 -8.33
N GLU A 76 -0.62 -17.23 -9.19
CA GLU A 76 0.46 -18.21 -9.43
C GLU A 76 1.66 -17.53 -10.09
N HIS A 77 1.43 -16.57 -11.00
CA HIS A 77 2.52 -15.85 -11.67
C HIS A 77 3.31 -14.96 -10.71
N VAL A 78 2.65 -14.20 -9.84
CA VAL A 78 3.34 -13.37 -8.84
C VAL A 78 4.11 -14.21 -7.84
N LEU A 79 3.55 -15.32 -7.36
CA LEU A 79 4.26 -16.23 -6.46
C LEU A 79 5.50 -16.83 -7.11
N LYS A 80 5.39 -17.29 -8.36
CA LYS A 80 6.51 -17.81 -9.14
C LYS A 80 7.60 -16.76 -9.39
N CYS A 81 7.20 -15.51 -9.63
CA CYS A 81 8.14 -14.39 -9.77
C CYS A 81 8.81 -14.03 -8.44
N GLY A 82 8.07 -14.09 -7.32
CA GLY A 82 8.63 -13.85 -6.02
C GLY A 82 9.62 -14.93 -5.58
N ASP A 83 9.43 -16.20 -6.00
CA ASP A 83 10.35 -17.30 -5.72
C ASP A 83 11.77 -17.05 -6.31
N ILE A 84 11.91 -16.14 -7.26
CA ILE A 84 13.20 -15.65 -7.77
C ILE A 84 14.03 -15.01 -6.64
N ALA A 85 13.39 -14.50 -5.58
CA ALA A 85 14.08 -14.02 -4.37
C ALA A 85 15.01 -15.05 -3.76
N LEU A 86 14.79 -16.35 -3.99
CA LEU A 86 15.61 -17.45 -3.48
C LEU A 86 16.87 -17.70 -4.33
N GLU A 87 16.95 -17.13 -5.54
CA GLU A 87 18.11 -17.20 -6.44
C GLU A 87 19.09 -16.02 -6.24
N TYR A 88 18.68 -15.00 -5.47
CA TYR A 88 19.38 -13.73 -5.28
C TYR A 88 19.42 -13.34 -3.79
N ASP A 89 20.14 -12.29 -3.42
CA ASP A 89 20.10 -11.76 -2.04
C ASP A 89 18.76 -11.07 -1.73
N GLY A 90 18.09 -10.61 -2.79
CA GLY A 90 16.76 -10.05 -2.76
C GLY A 90 16.31 -9.63 -4.15
N ILE A 91 15.05 -9.24 -4.26
CA ILE A 91 14.44 -8.80 -5.52
C ILE A 91 13.61 -7.54 -5.32
N ILE A 92 13.44 -6.81 -6.42
CA ILE A 92 12.42 -5.77 -6.60
C ILE A 92 11.41 -6.34 -7.60
N VAL A 93 10.14 -6.41 -7.22
CA VAL A 93 9.05 -6.90 -8.07
C VAL A 93 8.21 -5.72 -8.55
N LEU A 94 8.04 -5.62 -9.87
CA LEU A 94 7.31 -4.54 -10.53
C LEU A 94 6.30 -5.13 -11.53
N GLU A 95 5.05 -4.69 -11.47
CA GLU A 95 4.03 -5.02 -12.47
C GLU A 95 4.15 -4.09 -13.69
N ASP A 96 3.74 -4.56 -14.87
CA ASP A 96 3.93 -3.87 -16.15
C ASP A 96 3.25 -2.49 -16.27
N ASP A 97 2.29 -2.16 -15.41
CA ASP A 97 1.61 -0.85 -15.39
C ASP A 97 2.27 0.19 -14.48
N LEU A 98 3.41 -0.14 -13.87
CA LEU A 98 4.17 0.77 -13.02
C LEU A 98 5.09 1.70 -13.82
N TYR A 99 5.57 2.72 -13.11
CA TYR A 99 6.65 3.60 -13.52
C TYR A 99 7.51 3.91 -12.31
N VAL A 100 8.84 3.85 -12.48
CA VAL A 100 9.78 4.07 -11.39
C VAL A 100 10.34 5.50 -11.38
N SER A 101 10.57 6.03 -10.18
CA SER A 101 11.43 7.19 -9.99
C SER A 101 12.86 6.83 -10.42
N PRO A 102 13.65 7.77 -10.99
CA PRO A 102 15.06 7.52 -11.27
C PRO A 102 15.89 7.12 -10.04
N SER A 103 15.41 7.42 -8.84
CA SER A 103 16.09 7.09 -7.57
C SER A 103 15.62 5.77 -6.94
N PHE A 104 14.71 5.01 -7.57
CA PHE A 104 14.03 3.88 -6.93
C PHE A 104 15.00 2.80 -6.44
N TYR A 105 15.97 2.41 -7.27
CA TYR A 105 16.90 1.33 -6.95
C TYR A 105 17.75 1.70 -5.73
N MET A 106 18.15 2.97 -5.64
CA MET A 106 18.93 3.50 -4.52
C MET A 106 18.18 3.46 -3.20
N PHE A 107 16.91 3.88 -3.22
CA PHE A 107 16.05 3.75 -2.05
C PHE A 107 15.89 2.28 -1.65
N THR A 108 15.64 1.38 -2.61
CA THR A 108 15.49 -0.05 -2.33
C THR A 108 16.71 -0.61 -1.61
N LEU A 109 17.92 -0.33 -2.11
CA LEU A 109 19.15 -0.83 -1.50
C LEU A 109 19.29 -0.36 -0.05
N ALA A 110 19.03 0.93 0.20
CA ALA A 110 19.11 1.50 1.54
C ALA A 110 18.05 0.90 2.47
N ALA A 111 16.80 0.82 2.02
CA ALA A 111 15.68 0.32 2.81
C ALA A 111 15.81 -1.18 3.14
N LEU A 112 16.22 -2.01 2.17
CA LEU A 112 16.47 -3.43 2.41
C LEU A 112 17.65 -3.65 3.36
N ASN A 113 18.72 -2.86 3.22
CA ASN A 113 19.87 -2.94 4.13
C ASN A 113 19.48 -2.55 5.56
N HIS A 114 18.70 -1.49 5.74
CA HIS A 114 18.14 -1.07 7.03
C HIS A 114 17.30 -2.18 7.66
N SER A 115 16.40 -2.77 6.87
CA SER A 115 15.41 -3.73 7.34
C SER A 115 15.95 -5.14 7.60
N ARG A 116 17.20 -5.44 7.22
CA ARG A 116 17.71 -6.82 7.12
C ARG A 116 17.72 -7.61 8.42
N ASN A 117 17.85 -6.92 9.56
CA ASN A 117 18.06 -7.55 10.86
C ASN A 117 16.76 -7.62 11.70
N ASP A 118 15.74 -6.85 11.36
CA ASP A 118 14.46 -6.86 12.09
C ASP A 118 13.50 -7.85 11.43
N LYS A 119 13.26 -8.98 12.09
CA LYS A 119 12.39 -10.05 11.59
C LYS A 119 10.91 -9.69 11.57
N ARG A 120 10.52 -8.56 12.19
CA ARG A 120 9.17 -7.98 12.06
C ARG A 120 8.98 -7.29 10.71
N ILE A 121 10.06 -6.93 10.00
CA ILE A 121 9.95 -6.32 8.68
C ILE A 121 9.94 -7.42 7.61
N CYS A 122 8.81 -7.57 6.94
CA CYS A 122 8.55 -8.63 5.97
C CYS A 122 8.69 -8.17 4.51
N GLY A 123 8.96 -6.89 4.28
CA GLY A 123 9.12 -6.33 2.94
C GLY A 123 9.33 -4.82 2.96
N VAL A 124 9.73 -4.29 1.81
CA VAL A 124 9.86 -2.86 1.56
C VAL A 124 8.90 -2.49 0.44
N SER A 125 8.08 -1.47 0.64
CA SER A 125 7.30 -0.85 -0.44
C SER A 125 8.13 0.22 -1.15
N LEU A 126 7.92 0.37 -2.45
CA LEU A 126 8.37 1.52 -3.23
C LEU A 126 7.25 2.55 -3.42
N TYR A 127 6.02 2.20 -3.04
CA TYR A 127 4.85 3.05 -3.18
C TYR A 127 4.56 3.77 -1.87
N ASN A 128 4.09 5.02 -1.93
CA ASN A 128 3.55 5.71 -0.76
C ASN A 128 2.02 5.85 -0.89
N HIS A 129 1.25 5.29 0.05
CA HIS A 129 -0.19 5.46 0.04
C HIS A 129 -0.58 6.93 0.26
N ARG A 130 -1.45 7.45 -0.62
CA ARG A 130 -2.14 8.75 -0.45
C ARG A 130 -3.64 8.61 -0.26
N LEU A 131 -4.13 7.37 -0.28
CA LEU A 131 -5.52 6.99 -0.14
C LEU A 131 -5.61 5.77 0.78
N ASN A 132 -6.45 5.84 1.80
CA ASN A 132 -6.91 4.67 2.53
C ASN A 132 -7.86 3.89 1.62
N VAL A 133 -7.45 2.70 1.20
CA VAL A 133 -8.19 1.88 0.22
C VAL A 133 -9.48 1.27 0.79
N HIS A 134 -9.63 1.25 2.12
CA HIS A 134 -10.83 0.79 2.82
C HIS A 134 -11.88 1.89 2.90
N ALA A 135 -11.49 3.06 3.42
CA ALA A 135 -12.38 4.20 3.59
C ALA A 135 -12.64 4.96 2.29
N ARG A 136 -11.78 4.80 1.27
CA ARG A 136 -11.72 5.63 0.05
C ARG A 136 -11.56 7.12 0.40
N GLU A 137 -10.71 7.39 1.40
CA GLU A 137 -10.40 8.72 1.90
C GLU A 137 -8.90 9.01 1.82
N PRO A 138 -8.47 10.29 1.72
CA PRO A 138 -7.06 10.63 1.75
C PRO A 138 -6.34 10.04 2.97
N PHE A 139 -5.14 9.53 2.73
CA PHE A 139 -4.23 9.06 3.76
C PHE A 139 -2.93 9.85 3.70
N GLU A 140 -2.46 10.26 4.86
CA GLU A 140 -1.16 10.89 5.05
C GLU A 140 -0.60 10.27 6.34
N ALA A 141 0.55 9.61 6.28
CA ALA A 141 1.19 9.10 7.49
C ALA A 141 1.74 10.27 8.34
N ILE A 142 1.64 10.19 9.67
CA ILE A 142 2.12 11.22 10.60
C ILE A 142 3.62 11.38 10.44
N ASP A 143 4.09 12.62 10.24
CA ASP A 143 5.50 12.93 10.11
C ASP A 143 6.17 12.86 11.48
N ASP A 144 7.08 11.90 11.64
CA ASP A 144 7.89 11.68 12.85
C ASP A 144 9.36 12.02 12.64
N GLY A 145 9.71 12.70 11.53
CA GLY A 145 11.06 13.15 11.22
C GLY A 145 11.94 12.11 10.50
N TYR A 146 11.37 10.98 10.09
CA TYR A 146 12.06 9.92 9.35
C TYR A 146 11.52 9.76 7.92
N ASP A 147 12.36 9.24 7.04
CA ASP A 147 12.05 9.02 5.62
C ASP A 147 11.21 7.77 5.35
N ASN A 148 10.85 7.03 6.41
CA ASN A 148 9.97 5.87 6.37
C ASN A 148 8.80 5.96 7.36
N TYR A 149 7.83 5.08 7.14
CA TYR A 149 6.79 4.69 8.08
C TYR A 149 6.51 3.19 7.89
N TYR A 150 5.69 2.60 8.76
CA TYR A 150 5.43 1.16 8.75
C TYR A 150 3.94 0.85 8.63
N MET A 151 3.60 -0.20 7.89
CA MET A 151 2.22 -0.68 7.81
C MET A 151 2.14 -2.21 7.87
N GLN A 152 1.11 -2.75 8.53
CA GLN A 152 0.66 -4.14 8.35
C GLN A 152 -0.14 -4.33 7.05
N LEU A 153 0.31 -3.67 5.99
CA LEU A 153 -0.26 -3.77 4.66
C LEU A 153 0.88 -4.09 3.70
N ALA A 154 0.76 -5.17 2.94
CA ALA A 154 1.73 -5.48 1.90
C ALA A 154 1.51 -4.56 0.70
N SER A 155 2.57 -4.27 -0.05
CA SER A 155 2.49 -3.47 -1.27
C SER A 155 2.43 -4.35 -2.52
N SER A 156 1.69 -3.90 -3.54
CA SER A 156 1.65 -4.47 -4.89
C SER A 156 2.10 -3.49 -5.98
N TRP A 157 2.26 -2.20 -5.67
CA TRP A 157 2.69 -1.19 -6.66
C TRP A 157 4.18 -0.90 -6.55
N GLY A 158 4.97 -1.95 -6.44
CA GLY A 158 6.41 -1.88 -6.22
C GLY A 158 6.74 -2.36 -4.83
N GLN A 159 7.30 -3.56 -4.78
CA GLN A 159 7.69 -4.22 -3.55
C GLN A 159 9.07 -4.83 -3.70
N ALA A 160 9.80 -4.90 -2.60
CA ALA A 160 11.11 -5.50 -2.55
C ALA A 160 11.25 -6.41 -1.32
N PHE A 161 11.97 -7.51 -1.52
CA PHE A 161 12.12 -8.56 -0.53
C PHE A 161 13.58 -9.00 -0.48
N LEU A 162 14.09 -9.23 0.72
CA LEU A 162 15.24 -10.12 0.90
C LEU A 162 14.77 -11.57 0.78
N SER A 163 15.70 -12.48 0.46
CA SER A 163 15.41 -13.91 0.33
C SER A 163 14.72 -14.51 1.55
N ASP A 164 15.16 -14.14 2.76
CA ASP A 164 14.56 -14.59 4.03
C ASP A 164 13.14 -14.03 4.26
N MET A 165 12.89 -12.79 3.84
CA MET A 165 11.56 -12.18 3.96
C MET A 165 10.55 -12.94 3.09
N TRP A 166 10.92 -13.22 1.83
CA TRP A 166 10.08 -13.97 0.92
C TRP A 166 9.86 -15.40 1.40
N ARG A 167 10.91 -16.07 1.87
CA ARG A 167 10.83 -17.44 2.42
C ARG A 167 9.81 -17.54 3.55
N GLY A 168 9.84 -16.60 4.50
CA GLY A 168 8.89 -16.59 5.61
C GLY A 168 7.43 -16.47 5.16
N PHE A 169 7.15 -15.62 4.15
CA PHE A 169 5.81 -15.56 3.55
C PHE A 169 5.45 -16.87 2.82
N ARG A 170 6.36 -17.45 2.03
CA ARG A 170 6.07 -18.68 1.28
C ARG A 170 5.76 -19.87 2.18
N GLU A 171 6.52 -20.04 3.26
CA GLU A 171 6.25 -21.08 4.26
C GLU A 171 4.86 -20.92 4.88
N TRP A 172 4.53 -19.72 5.37
CA TRP A 172 3.20 -19.44 5.90
C TRP A 172 2.10 -19.64 4.85
N TYR A 173 2.36 -19.22 3.61
CA TYR A 173 1.38 -19.31 2.53
C TYR A 173 1.04 -20.76 2.19
N GLU A 174 2.03 -21.66 2.09
CA GLU A 174 1.75 -23.07 1.77
C GLU A 174 0.93 -23.76 2.88
N GLU A 175 1.08 -23.33 4.13
CA GLU A 175 0.28 -23.82 5.27
C GLU A 175 -1.15 -23.23 5.32
N ASN A 176 -1.39 -22.06 4.73
CA ASN A 176 -2.62 -21.29 4.92
C ASN A 176 -3.40 -20.95 3.65
N LYS A 177 -2.88 -21.26 2.45
CA LYS A 177 -3.46 -20.88 1.15
C LYS A 177 -4.88 -21.40 0.88
N ASP A 178 -5.28 -22.46 1.58
CA ASP A 178 -6.59 -23.13 1.46
C ASP A 178 -7.53 -22.79 2.64
N ASN A 179 -7.06 -22.01 3.62
CA ASN A 179 -7.86 -21.57 4.77
C ASN A 179 -8.65 -20.31 4.44
N ASP A 180 -9.76 -20.10 5.15
CA ASP A 180 -10.46 -18.82 5.10
C ASP A 180 -9.58 -17.70 5.68
N ILE A 181 -9.42 -16.64 4.90
CA ILE A 181 -8.62 -15.46 5.26
C ILE A 181 -9.46 -14.48 6.11
N GLY A 182 -10.78 -14.64 6.14
CA GLY A 182 -11.70 -13.85 6.96
C GLY A 182 -11.35 -13.93 8.44
N ALA A 183 -11.00 -12.78 9.02
CA ALA A 183 -10.81 -12.62 10.46
C ALA A 183 -11.19 -11.19 10.88
N VAL A 184 -11.48 -11.01 12.17
CA VAL A 184 -11.90 -9.72 12.73
C VAL A 184 -10.86 -8.61 12.53
N ASN A 185 -9.57 -8.98 12.54
CA ASN A 185 -8.43 -8.11 12.33
C ASN A 185 -8.01 -7.95 10.85
N VAL A 186 -8.74 -8.56 9.92
CA VAL A 186 -8.53 -8.40 8.48
C VAL A 186 -9.64 -7.50 7.94
N PRO A 187 -9.32 -6.39 7.24
CA PRO A 187 -10.34 -5.55 6.63
C PRO A 187 -11.28 -6.34 5.72
N VAL A 188 -12.59 -6.14 5.88
CA VAL A 188 -13.65 -6.93 5.19
C VAL A 188 -13.54 -6.82 3.66
N ASN A 189 -13.12 -5.66 3.15
CA ASN A 189 -12.87 -5.49 1.73
C ASN A 189 -11.69 -6.35 1.25
N ILE A 190 -10.65 -6.59 2.06
CA ILE A 190 -9.52 -7.47 1.71
C ILE A 190 -9.96 -8.93 1.71
N SER A 191 -10.68 -9.38 2.74
CA SER A 191 -11.12 -10.77 2.82
C SER A 191 -12.09 -11.13 1.69
N SER A 192 -12.86 -10.16 1.18
CA SER A 192 -13.74 -10.32 0.03
C SER A 192 -13.04 -10.23 -1.34
N TRP A 193 -11.73 -9.96 -1.41
CA TRP A 193 -10.99 -10.03 -2.67
C TRP A 193 -10.96 -11.45 -3.24
N SER A 194 -10.96 -11.53 -4.57
CA SER A 194 -10.87 -12.81 -5.30
C SER A 194 -9.71 -13.67 -4.80
N ASP A 195 -9.87 -14.99 -4.82
CA ASP A 195 -8.79 -15.95 -4.52
C ASP A 195 -7.61 -15.88 -5.51
N LYS A 196 -7.78 -15.12 -6.61
CA LYS A 196 -6.71 -14.76 -7.55
C LYS A 196 -5.82 -13.62 -7.03
N SER A 197 -6.19 -12.94 -5.94
CA SER A 197 -5.34 -11.93 -5.31
C SER A 197 -4.35 -12.62 -4.37
N TRP A 198 -3.06 -12.56 -4.69
CA TRP A 198 -2.01 -12.99 -3.77
C TRP A 198 -1.87 -12.04 -2.57
N LEU A 199 -2.20 -10.76 -2.76
CA LEU A 199 -1.96 -9.69 -1.79
C LEU A 199 -2.77 -9.88 -0.50
N LYS A 200 -4.00 -10.39 -0.58
CA LYS A 200 -4.81 -10.68 0.62
C LYS A 200 -4.15 -11.70 1.55
N TYR A 201 -3.46 -12.69 0.97
CA TYR A 201 -2.71 -13.69 1.73
C TYR A 201 -1.49 -13.07 2.41
N PHE A 202 -0.76 -12.20 1.71
CA PHE A 202 0.38 -11.51 2.31
C PHE A 202 -0.05 -10.58 3.45
N ILE A 203 -1.14 -9.83 3.28
CA ILE A 203 -1.65 -8.97 4.36
C ILE A 203 -2.06 -9.80 5.58
N LYS A 204 -2.70 -10.96 5.37
CA LYS A 204 -3.00 -11.89 6.46
C LYS A 204 -1.73 -12.43 7.14
N TYR A 205 -0.70 -12.76 6.38
CA TYR A 205 0.60 -13.16 6.92
C TYR A 205 1.21 -12.08 7.83
N LEU A 206 1.17 -10.81 7.40
CA LEU A 206 1.63 -9.68 8.22
C LEU A 206 0.85 -9.63 9.55
N ILE A 207 -0.47 -9.70 9.48
CA ILE A 207 -1.32 -9.67 10.68
C ILE A 207 -1.01 -10.85 11.63
N ASP A 208 -0.88 -12.06 11.09
CA ASP A 208 -0.65 -13.28 11.90
C ASP A 208 0.72 -13.33 12.57
N LYS A 209 1.71 -12.67 11.97
CA LYS A 209 3.09 -12.63 12.47
C LYS A 209 3.45 -11.34 13.19
N ASP A 210 2.50 -10.41 13.33
CA ASP A 210 2.77 -9.03 13.76
C ASP A 210 3.94 -8.43 12.94
N GLY A 211 3.86 -8.63 11.62
CA GLY A 211 4.83 -8.21 10.63
C GLY A 211 4.41 -6.92 9.91
N TYR A 212 5.38 -6.21 9.37
CA TYR A 212 5.20 -4.89 8.77
C TYR A 212 5.99 -4.76 7.46
N PHE A 213 5.51 -3.91 6.58
CA PHE A 213 6.30 -3.37 5.48
C PHE A 213 6.87 -2.01 5.88
N LEU A 214 8.10 -1.75 5.45
CA LEU A 214 8.66 -0.40 5.45
C LEU A 214 8.14 0.35 4.22
N TYR A 215 7.53 1.50 4.42
CA TYR A 215 7.03 2.38 3.37
C TYR A 215 7.80 3.70 3.32
N PRO A 216 8.02 4.29 2.13
CA PRO A 216 8.68 5.58 2.00
C PRO A 216 7.72 6.76 2.21
N ARG A 217 8.22 7.88 2.73
CA ARG A 217 7.44 9.16 2.79
C ARG A 217 7.14 9.78 1.43
N VAL A 218 7.94 9.46 0.42
CA VAL A 218 7.75 9.88 -0.97
C VAL A 218 7.84 8.66 -1.87
N SER A 219 6.89 8.51 -2.79
CA SER A 219 6.80 7.31 -3.61
C SER A 219 7.98 7.19 -4.57
N TYR A 220 8.53 6.00 -4.74
CA TYR A 220 9.54 5.66 -5.75
C TYR A 220 8.96 4.87 -6.92
N THR A 221 7.69 4.50 -6.84
CA THR A 221 6.88 3.95 -7.93
C THR A 221 5.52 4.66 -7.99
N THR A 222 4.92 4.69 -9.17
CA THR A 222 3.51 5.06 -9.37
C THR A 222 2.91 4.11 -10.39
N ASN A 223 1.58 3.94 -10.37
CA ASN A 223 0.85 3.16 -11.37
C ASN A 223 0.28 4.09 -12.44
N PHE A 224 -0.09 3.53 -13.58
CA PHE A 224 -0.88 4.20 -14.62
C PHE A 224 -2.35 3.77 -14.62
N GLY A 225 -2.71 2.85 -13.73
CA GLY A 225 -4.08 2.33 -13.63
C GLY A 225 -4.59 1.77 -14.95
N ASP A 226 -3.68 1.26 -15.80
CA ASP A 226 -4.02 0.74 -17.13
C ASP A 226 -5.06 -0.39 -16.98
N GLU A 227 -5.94 -0.54 -17.96
CA GLU A 227 -6.99 -1.57 -17.94
C GLU A 227 -6.39 -2.95 -17.70
N GLY A 228 -7.00 -3.74 -16.82
CA GLY A 228 -6.45 -5.01 -16.36
C GLY A 228 -7.49 -5.84 -15.61
N THR A 229 -7.07 -6.94 -14.99
CA THR A 229 -7.98 -7.88 -14.32
C THR A 229 -8.83 -7.24 -13.21
N HIS A 230 -8.38 -6.11 -12.64
CA HIS A 230 -9.05 -5.42 -11.53
C HIS A 230 -9.54 -4.00 -11.87
N ALA A 231 -9.26 -3.47 -13.07
CA ALA A 231 -9.67 -2.13 -13.48
C ALA A 231 -10.34 -2.17 -14.86
N SER A 232 -11.63 -1.81 -14.91
CA SER A 232 -12.46 -1.78 -16.12
C SER A 232 -12.28 -0.50 -16.96
N SER A 233 -11.50 0.45 -16.48
CA SER A 233 -11.14 1.71 -17.15
C SER A 233 -9.87 2.28 -16.51
N CYS A 234 -9.16 3.17 -17.22
CA CYS A 234 -8.01 3.86 -16.64
C CYS A 234 -8.43 4.70 -15.43
N VAL A 235 -7.86 4.41 -14.25
CA VAL A 235 -8.16 5.13 -13.01
C VAL A 235 -6.89 5.81 -12.48
N ASN A 236 -6.93 7.14 -12.38
CA ASN A 236 -5.79 7.93 -11.88
C ASN A 236 -5.82 8.15 -10.36
N ASP A 237 -6.86 7.69 -9.65
CA ASP A 237 -7.06 7.91 -8.20
C ASP A 237 -5.93 7.35 -7.33
N LEU A 238 -5.14 6.42 -7.88
CA LEU A 238 -4.07 5.71 -7.19
C LEU A 238 -2.69 6.17 -7.65
N GLN A 239 -2.60 7.17 -8.52
CA GLN A 239 -1.34 7.79 -8.88
C GLN A 239 -0.82 8.67 -7.74
N VAL A 240 0.50 8.66 -7.55
CA VAL A 240 1.15 9.42 -6.48
C VAL A 240 2.38 10.15 -6.99
N PRO A 241 2.74 11.29 -6.38
CA PRO A 241 3.98 11.98 -6.73
C PRO A 241 5.20 11.08 -6.52
N LEU A 242 6.07 11.07 -7.52
CA LEU A 242 7.35 10.37 -7.45
C LEU A 242 8.42 11.21 -6.76
N ALA A 243 9.33 10.53 -6.08
CA ALA A 243 10.55 11.10 -5.55
C ALA A 243 11.38 11.68 -6.70
N GLY A 244 11.97 12.85 -6.44
CA GLY A 244 12.77 13.57 -7.43
C GLY A 244 14.02 12.80 -7.89
N MET A 245 14.66 13.35 -8.92
CA MET A 245 15.87 12.81 -9.54
C MET A 245 17.10 13.12 -8.68
N ARG A 246 17.27 12.43 -7.56
CA ARG A 246 18.48 12.57 -6.74
C ARG A 246 19.45 11.44 -7.08
N LYS A 247 20.69 11.80 -7.41
CA LYS A 247 21.73 10.81 -7.76
C LYS A 247 22.28 10.10 -6.52
N PHE A 248 22.97 8.99 -6.76
CA PHE A 248 23.74 8.25 -5.75
C PHE A 248 24.61 9.22 -4.93
N GLY A 249 24.60 9.09 -3.60
CA GLY A 249 25.41 9.93 -2.68
C GLY A 249 24.84 11.33 -2.41
N GLN A 250 23.66 11.65 -2.92
CA GLN A 250 22.93 12.91 -2.63
C GLN A 250 21.60 12.68 -1.90
N VAL A 251 21.36 11.45 -1.44
CA VAL A 251 20.18 11.09 -0.66
C VAL A 251 20.66 10.51 0.67
N ASP A 252 20.70 11.37 1.68
CA ASP A 252 20.84 10.93 3.06
C ASP A 252 19.44 10.51 3.53
N LEU A 253 19.15 9.21 3.41
CA LEU A 253 17.91 8.61 3.93
C LEU A 253 18.08 8.35 5.41
N HIS A 254 17.23 8.98 6.22
CA HIS A 254 17.18 8.80 7.66
C HIS A 254 15.99 7.91 8.03
N PHE A 255 16.27 6.62 8.22
CA PHE A 255 15.24 5.65 8.59
C PHE A 255 15.15 5.49 10.11
N SER A 256 13.92 5.38 10.61
CA SER A 256 13.65 4.87 11.96
C SER A 256 13.65 3.35 11.95
N ASP A 257 13.92 2.75 13.11
CA ASP A 257 13.51 1.37 13.40
C ASP A 257 12.05 1.35 13.88
N LEU A 258 11.41 0.17 13.86
CA LEU A 258 10.00 0.02 14.23
C LEU A 258 9.70 0.58 15.63
N ASP A 259 10.55 0.28 16.62
CA ASP A 259 10.38 0.74 18.01
C ASP A 259 10.64 2.24 18.21
N GLY A 260 11.33 2.88 17.25
CA GLY A 260 11.65 4.31 17.26
C GLY A 260 10.69 5.17 16.44
N SER A 261 9.77 4.57 15.68
CA SER A 261 8.84 5.29 14.81
C SER A 261 7.55 5.67 15.54
N GLY A 262 7.08 6.90 15.33
CA GLY A 262 5.72 7.32 15.70
C GLY A 262 4.68 7.01 14.61
N SER A 263 5.10 6.40 13.51
CA SER A 263 4.36 6.24 12.26
C SER A 263 4.19 4.76 11.91
N VAL A 264 3.57 4.01 12.81
CA VAL A 264 3.30 2.58 12.65
C VAL A 264 1.79 2.36 12.55
N TYR A 265 1.36 1.74 11.45
CA TYR A 265 -0.04 1.57 11.11
C TYR A 265 -0.42 0.10 11.00
N ASP A 266 -1.63 -0.23 11.41
CA ASP A 266 -2.21 -1.55 11.17
C ASP A 266 -2.77 -1.69 9.74
N ALA A 267 -3.36 -2.85 9.46
CA ALA A 267 -3.97 -3.15 8.16
C ALA A 267 -5.18 -2.26 7.81
N TYR A 268 -5.71 -1.48 8.77
CA TYR A 268 -6.82 -0.55 8.57
C TYR A 268 -6.36 0.90 8.37
N PHE A 269 -5.05 1.14 8.30
CA PHE A 269 -4.42 2.47 8.27
C PHE A 269 -4.60 3.24 9.58
N GLU A 270 -4.81 2.55 10.70
CA GLU A 270 -4.93 3.17 12.02
C GLU A 270 -3.56 3.22 12.70
N ASN A 271 -3.15 4.39 13.18
CA ASN A 271 -1.86 4.55 13.85
C ASN A 271 -1.88 3.88 15.24
N MET A 272 -1.02 2.89 15.41
CA MET A 272 -0.98 2.02 16.58
C MET A 272 -0.41 2.72 17.83
N HIS A 273 0.40 3.78 17.64
CA HIS A 273 1.02 4.56 18.73
C HIS A 273 0.15 5.72 19.23
N LEU A 274 -1.04 5.93 18.66
CA LEU A 274 -1.98 6.91 19.22
C LEU A 274 -2.44 6.56 20.63
N THR A 275 -2.37 5.29 21.00
CA THR A 275 -2.68 4.80 22.36
C THR A 275 -1.86 5.53 23.42
N ASP A 276 -0.59 5.87 23.15
CA ASP A 276 0.29 6.57 24.09
C ASP A 276 -0.19 7.99 24.43
N ARG A 277 -1.03 8.57 23.55
CA ARG A 277 -1.61 9.91 23.71
C ARG A 277 -2.93 9.92 24.48
N LEU A 278 -3.48 8.73 24.76
CA LEU A 278 -4.71 8.54 25.52
C LEU A 278 -4.45 8.30 27.01
N PRO A 279 -5.48 8.44 27.88
CA PRO A 279 -5.36 8.16 29.31
C PRO A 279 -4.77 6.78 29.62
N GLU A 280 -3.93 6.69 30.65
CA GLU A 280 -3.21 5.46 31.00
C GLU A 280 -4.12 4.23 31.14
N ILE A 281 -5.31 4.43 31.75
CA ILE A 281 -6.30 3.38 31.96
C ILE A 281 -6.83 2.74 30.66
N VAL A 282 -6.71 3.42 29.51
CA VAL A 282 -7.24 2.91 28.23
C VAL A 282 -6.18 2.30 27.31
N ARG A 283 -4.89 2.59 27.51
CA ARG A 283 -3.83 2.35 26.49
C ARG A 283 -3.76 0.92 25.97
N ASN A 284 -3.94 -0.07 26.85
CA ASN A 284 -3.85 -1.49 26.49
C ASN A 284 -5.17 -2.09 26.00
N GLU A 285 -6.29 -1.43 26.32
CA GLU A 285 -7.65 -1.93 26.07
C GLU A 285 -8.42 -1.05 25.07
N VAL A 286 -7.73 -0.27 24.24
CA VAL A 286 -8.34 0.60 23.22
C VAL A 286 -8.18 0.06 21.81
N THR A 287 -9.25 0.17 21.02
CA THR A 287 -9.24 0.05 19.56
C THR A 287 -9.24 1.45 18.95
N ILE A 288 -8.26 1.74 18.10
CA ILE A 288 -8.21 2.97 17.27
C ILE A 288 -8.92 2.68 15.95
N ASP A 289 -9.92 3.49 15.59
CA ASP A 289 -10.76 3.33 14.40
C ASP A 289 -11.18 4.71 13.85
N LEU A 290 -10.21 5.59 13.57
CA LEU A 290 -10.44 6.95 13.09
C LEU A 290 -11.08 6.98 11.70
N TYR A 291 -10.85 5.97 10.87
CA TYR A 291 -11.48 5.81 9.57
C TYR A 291 -12.83 5.10 9.63
N GLY A 292 -13.23 4.55 10.79
CA GLY A 292 -14.52 3.87 10.97
C GLY A 292 -14.66 2.60 10.13
N CYS A 293 -13.54 1.92 9.87
CA CYS A 293 -13.47 0.75 8.99
C CYS A 293 -13.34 -0.57 9.75
N LYS A 294 -13.07 -0.54 11.06
CA LYS A 294 -12.94 -1.75 11.87
C LYS A 294 -14.29 -2.36 12.21
N GLN A 295 -14.27 -3.69 12.33
CA GLN A 295 -15.44 -4.48 12.71
C GLN A 295 -15.74 -4.30 14.19
N ALA A 296 -17.01 -4.04 14.54
CA ALA A 296 -17.43 -3.78 15.92
C ALA A 296 -17.21 -5.00 16.82
N GLU A 297 -17.24 -6.21 16.26
CA GLU A 297 -16.94 -7.47 16.93
C GLU A 297 -15.49 -7.53 17.45
N GLY A 298 -14.59 -6.72 16.87
CA GLY A 298 -13.19 -6.58 17.26
C GLY A 298 -12.91 -5.44 18.22
N TYR A 299 -13.93 -4.71 18.66
CA TYR A 299 -13.75 -3.61 19.58
C TYR A 299 -13.34 -4.13 20.97
N LYS A 300 -12.27 -3.54 21.50
CA LYS A 300 -11.89 -3.71 22.89
C LYS A 300 -12.85 -2.92 23.80
N ARG A 301 -12.59 -2.91 25.10
CA ARG A 301 -13.37 -2.14 26.07
C ARG A 301 -13.45 -0.66 25.71
N TYR A 302 -12.36 -0.08 25.25
CA TYR A 302 -12.32 1.30 24.81
C TYR A 302 -12.24 1.36 23.29
N VAL A 303 -12.92 2.33 22.69
CA VAL A 303 -12.92 2.54 21.23
C VAL A 303 -12.78 4.02 20.94
N LEU A 304 -11.82 4.39 20.11
CA LEU A 304 -11.70 5.72 19.55
C LEU A 304 -12.20 5.70 18.11
N SER A 305 -13.39 6.25 17.86
CA SER A 305 -14.07 6.14 16.55
C SER A 305 -14.87 7.41 16.24
N PRO A 306 -15.11 7.74 14.95
CA PRO A 306 -16.08 8.76 14.55
C PRO A 306 -17.53 8.25 14.60
N ALA A 307 -17.76 6.94 14.71
CA ALA A 307 -19.10 6.36 14.66
C ALA A 307 -19.95 6.80 15.86
N PRO A 308 -21.25 7.13 15.68
CA PRO A 308 -22.13 7.55 16.76
C PRO A 308 -22.58 6.36 17.62
N LEU A 309 -21.70 5.89 18.51
CA LEU A 309 -21.95 4.71 19.34
C LEU A 309 -22.74 5.05 20.63
N PRO A 310 -23.65 4.18 21.11
CA PRO A 310 -24.50 4.42 22.28
C PRO A 310 -23.78 4.12 23.62
N TYR A 311 -22.53 4.56 23.74
CA TYR A 311 -21.67 4.31 24.90
C TYR A 311 -21.26 5.60 25.60
N ARG A 312 -20.77 5.49 26.83
CA ARG A 312 -20.24 6.63 27.57
C ARG A 312 -19.00 7.17 26.88
N ILE A 313 -19.04 8.45 26.51
CA ILE A 313 -17.90 9.20 25.97
C ILE A 313 -17.00 9.64 27.14
N LEU A 314 -15.70 9.36 27.02
CA LEU A 314 -14.66 9.77 27.97
C LEU A 314 -13.95 11.05 27.51
N GLU A 315 -13.60 11.12 26.23
CA GLU A 315 -12.94 12.27 25.59
C GLU A 315 -13.45 12.44 24.16
N THR A 316 -13.34 13.66 23.62
CA THR A 316 -13.70 13.97 22.24
C THR A 316 -12.60 14.75 21.54
N PHE A 317 -12.44 14.51 20.24
CA PHE A 317 -11.45 15.18 19.40
C PHE A 317 -12.13 15.76 18.16
N GLY A 318 -11.56 16.83 17.63
CA GLY A 318 -12.00 17.45 16.38
C GLY A 318 -11.36 16.83 15.15
N ARG A 319 -11.81 17.27 13.97
CA ARG A 319 -11.20 16.96 12.66
C ARG A 319 -10.67 18.24 12.01
N ARG A 320 -9.63 18.83 12.60
CA ARG A 320 -9.08 20.15 12.22
C ARG A 320 -7.58 20.15 11.90
N MET A 321 -6.85 19.12 12.32
CA MET A 321 -5.42 18.91 12.05
C MET A 321 -5.24 17.81 11.00
N ARG A 322 -4.11 17.84 10.29
CA ARG A 322 -3.67 16.80 9.35
C ARG A 322 -2.30 16.24 9.75
N PRO A 323 -2.06 14.93 9.57
CA PRO A 323 -3.04 13.91 9.17
C PRO A 323 -4.13 13.69 10.23
N VAL A 324 -5.10 12.79 9.99
CA VAL A 324 -6.24 12.60 10.91
C VAL A 324 -5.79 12.29 12.33
N ASP A 325 -4.71 11.51 12.45
CA ASP A 325 -3.98 11.13 13.65
C ASP A 325 -3.58 12.33 14.51
N ALA A 326 -3.21 13.45 13.87
CA ALA A 326 -2.73 14.67 14.52
C ALA A 326 -3.80 15.29 15.43
N ASN A 327 -5.08 15.04 15.16
CA ASN A 327 -6.16 15.52 16.02
C ASN A 327 -6.12 14.87 17.41
N VAL A 328 -5.82 13.58 17.47
CA VAL A 328 -5.66 12.85 18.72
C VAL A 328 -4.33 13.22 19.37
N TYR A 329 -3.26 13.25 18.56
CA TYR A 329 -1.91 13.54 19.03
C TYR A 329 -1.79 14.90 19.74
N TYR A 330 -2.36 15.95 19.14
CA TYR A 330 -2.34 17.31 19.69
C TYR A 330 -3.56 17.66 20.54
N LYS A 331 -4.42 16.67 20.84
CA LYS A 331 -5.65 16.85 21.63
C LYS A 331 -6.53 18.00 21.09
N THR A 332 -6.69 18.04 19.77
CA THR A 332 -7.50 19.04 19.09
C THR A 332 -8.95 18.94 19.53
N GLU A 333 -9.50 20.01 20.08
CA GLU A 333 -10.88 20.04 20.54
C GLU A 333 -11.89 19.91 19.38
N GLY A 334 -12.95 19.13 19.60
CA GLY A 334 -14.07 19.00 18.69
C GLY A 334 -14.96 17.79 19.00
N LYS A 335 -15.87 17.46 18.08
CA LYS A 335 -16.90 16.41 18.22
C LYS A 335 -16.94 15.53 16.98
N ASP A 336 -15.78 15.20 16.44
CA ASP A 336 -15.63 14.40 15.22
C ASP A 336 -15.12 12.99 15.50
N PHE A 337 -14.40 12.80 16.61
CA PHE A 337 -13.94 11.50 17.11
C PHE A 337 -14.23 11.40 18.61
N PHE A 338 -14.59 10.22 19.06
CA PHE A 338 -15.05 9.99 20.42
C PHE A 338 -14.34 8.77 21.01
N LEU A 339 -13.76 8.93 22.20
CA LEU A 339 -13.24 7.83 23.01
C LEU A 339 -14.37 7.28 23.89
N TYR A 340 -14.84 6.07 23.60
CA TYR A 340 -15.94 5.40 24.30
C TYR A 340 -15.44 4.39 25.34
N ASP A 341 -16.21 4.18 26.41
CA ASP A 341 -16.16 2.99 27.30
C ASP A 341 -17.34 2.08 26.95
N THR A 342 -17.11 1.00 26.19
CA THR A 342 -18.16 0.14 25.61
C THR A 342 -18.93 -0.66 26.67
N GLN A 343 -18.44 -0.70 27.91
CA GLN A 343 -19.11 -1.35 29.04
C GLN A 343 -20.13 -0.43 29.73
N LYS A 344 -20.18 0.85 29.38
CA LYS A 344 -21.09 1.82 30.00
C LYS A 344 -22.03 2.40 28.96
N PRO A 345 -23.35 2.26 29.13
CA PRO A 345 -24.31 2.86 28.20
C PRO A 345 -24.19 4.39 28.25
N GLY A 346 -24.44 5.02 27.12
CA GLY A 346 -24.46 6.47 26.97
C GLY A 346 -25.37 6.90 25.83
N GLN A 347 -25.39 8.21 25.57
CA GLN A 347 -26.11 8.76 24.43
C GLN A 347 -25.18 8.83 23.22
N ALA A 348 -25.62 8.26 22.10
CA ALA A 348 -24.91 8.41 20.84
C ALA A 348 -24.82 9.90 20.46
N PRO A 349 -23.62 10.39 20.08
CA PRO A 349 -23.47 11.78 19.67
C PRO A 349 -24.19 12.05 18.35
N ASP A 350 -24.59 13.30 18.15
CA ASP A 350 -25.04 13.78 16.85
C ASP A 350 -23.81 14.10 15.99
N THR A 351 -23.76 13.55 14.77
CA THR A 351 -22.60 13.63 13.87
C THR A 351 -23.04 14.13 12.50
N ASP A 352 -22.32 15.11 11.94
CA ASP A 352 -22.49 15.57 10.57
C ASP A 352 -21.25 15.25 9.73
N ASP A 353 -21.39 14.29 8.81
CA ASP A 353 -20.33 13.88 7.90
C ASP A 353 -19.98 14.94 6.85
N THR A 354 -20.77 16.01 6.71
CA THR A 354 -20.51 17.06 5.72
C THR A 354 -19.15 17.72 5.93
N SER A 355 -18.79 17.98 7.20
CA SER A 355 -17.49 18.55 7.57
C SER A 355 -16.33 17.64 7.18
N LYS A 356 -16.52 16.32 7.27
CA LYS A 356 -15.55 15.29 6.89
C LYS A 356 -15.24 15.33 5.39
N TYR A 357 -16.23 15.52 4.52
CA TYR A 357 -15.96 15.68 3.08
C TYR A 357 -15.16 16.94 2.78
N LEU A 358 -15.47 18.06 3.41
CA LEU A 358 -14.72 19.32 3.25
C LEU A 358 -13.31 19.23 3.83
N TYR A 359 -13.13 18.44 4.89
CA TYR A 359 -11.82 18.07 5.39
C TYR A 359 -11.08 17.19 4.39
N ASN A 360 -11.67 16.15 3.81
CA ASN A 360 -10.92 15.28 2.89
C ASN A 360 -10.60 15.96 1.55
N TYR A 361 -11.53 16.75 1.01
CA TYR A 361 -11.42 17.35 -0.31
C TYR A 361 -11.27 18.87 -0.21
N ARG A 362 -10.01 19.31 -0.25
CA ARG A 362 -9.62 20.73 -0.06
C ARG A 362 -10.20 21.62 -1.15
N ALA A 363 -10.67 22.80 -0.76
CA ALA A 363 -11.03 23.90 -1.65
C ALA A 363 -12.05 23.60 -2.77
N LEU A 364 -12.95 22.62 -2.56
CA LEU A 364 -14.02 22.30 -3.52
C LEU A 364 -15.00 23.47 -3.68
N LYS A 365 -15.00 24.11 -4.85
CA LYS A 365 -15.96 25.18 -5.15
C LYS A 365 -17.31 24.58 -5.53
N ALA A 366 -18.40 25.26 -5.17
CA ALA A 366 -19.76 24.81 -5.51
C ALA A 366 -19.96 24.50 -7.00
N LYS A 367 -19.32 25.29 -7.89
CA LYS A 367 -19.36 25.07 -9.34
C LYS A 367 -18.69 23.76 -9.75
N GLU A 368 -17.57 23.41 -9.12
CA GLU A 368 -16.83 22.16 -9.39
C GLU A 368 -17.61 20.95 -8.89
N MET A 369 -18.15 21.03 -7.66
CA MET A 369 -19.03 19.99 -7.12
C MET A 369 -20.23 19.72 -8.03
N THR A 370 -20.86 20.79 -8.53
CA THR A 370 -21.99 20.68 -9.47
C THR A 370 -21.57 20.03 -10.79
N ALA A 371 -20.38 20.36 -11.31
CA ALA A 371 -19.86 19.77 -12.54
C ALA A 371 -19.56 18.27 -12.39
N VAL A 372 -18.90 17.88 -11.29
CA VAL A 372 -18.62 16.48 -10.97
C VAL A 372 -19.91 15.69 -10.82
N LEU A 373 -20.90 16.23 -10.10
CA LEU A 373 -22.22 15.60 -9.94
C LEU A 373 -22.90 15.37 -11.30
N LYS A 374 -22.92 16.39 -12.17
CA LYS A 374 -23.47 16.27 -13.53
C LYS A 374 -22.76 15.20 -14.36
N TYR A 375 -21.43 15.14 -14.28
CA TYR A 375 -20.64 14.12 -14.98
C TYR A 375 -20.99 12.71 -14.49
N ARG A 376 -20.97 12.47 -13.17
CA ARG A 376 -21.29 11.16 -12.57
C ARG A 376 -22.72 10.72 -12.85
N LEU A 377 -23.67 11.64 -12.92
CA LEU A 377 -25.07 11.34 -13.27
C LEU A 377 -25.23 10.95 -14.75
N ARG A 378 -24.43 11.53 -15.66
CA ARG A 378 -24.43 11.17 -17.09
C ARG A 378 -23.82 9.79 -17.32
N ASP A 379 -22.72 9.47 -16.66
CA ASP A 379 -22.07 8.15 -16.76
C ASP A 379 -22.94 6.99 -16.26
N LYS A 380 -23.89 7.26 -15.33
CA LYS A 380 -24.82 6.26 -14.81
C LYS A 380 -26.09 6.06 -15.66
N ILE A 381 -26.32 6.87 -16.70
CA ILE A 381 -27.46 6.69 -17.61
C ILE A 381 -26.92 5.96 -18.86
N PRO A 382 -27.28 4.68 -19.09
CA PRO A 382 -26.96 4.04 -20.35
C PRO A 382 -27.68 4.81 -21.46
N PHE A 383 -26.93 5.39 -22.38
CA PHE A 383 -27.50 5.87 -23.64
C PHE A 383 -28.06 4.65 -24.39
N ILE A 384 -29.37 4.43 -24.28
CA ILE A 384 -30.12 3.69 -25.29
C ILE A 384 -30.02 4.53 -26.56
N LYS A 385 -29.01 4.25 -27.40
CA LYS A 385 -29.03 4.73 -28.77
C LYS A 385 -30.04 3.89 -29.54
N HIS A 386 -31.26 4.42 -29.67
CA HIS A 386 -32.09 4.10 -30.82
C HIS A 386 -31.46 4.74 -32.06
N ASN A 387 -30.95 3.88 -32.95
CA ASN A 387 -31.30 3.82 -34.37
C ASN A 387 -30.42 2.79 -35.06
#